data_AF-A0AAU6WLA0-F1
#
_entry.id   AF-A0AAU6WLA0-F1
#
_cell.length_a   1.000
_cell.length_b   1.000
_cell.length_c   1.000
_cell.angle_alpha   90.00
_cell.angle_beta   90.00
_cell.angle_gamma   90.00
#
_symmetry.space_group_name_H-M   'P 1'
#
loop_
_entity.id
_entity.type
_entity.pdbx_description
1 polymer ?
#
loop_
_entity_poly.entity_id
_entity_poly.type
_entity_poly.pdbx_seq_one_letter_code
_entity_poly.pdbx_strand_id
1 'polypeptide(L)'
;MIDTFGDMYFQFRNITPYQPPVFLIESFAKLALRLYNATQVLVPAELEEMLNYSLEWSEIAPHTLLNQLSIVAETNYDHHNCGEPFIYIQQMLKSLETIFAKLSELDYIGQRKENIIVNEQEVSNNNNPKRGWSVLD
;
A
#
# COMPACT_ATOMS: atom_id res chain seq x y z
N MET A 1 -0.83 17.02 4.00
CA MET A 1 0.25 16.30 3.28
C MET A 1 0.90 17.20 2.22
N ILE A 2 0.11 17.96 1.44
CA ILE A 2 0.67 18.90 0.44
C ILE A 2 1.51 20.01 1.10
N ASP A 3 0.99 20.63 2.17
CA ASP A 3 1.73 21.69 2.90
C ASP A 3 3.07 21.19 3.44
N THR A 4 3.13 19.92 3.83
CA THR A 4 4.29 19.31 4.47
C THR A 4 5.39 19.04 3.44
N PHE A 5 5.00 18.65 2.22
CA PHE A 5 5.93 18.59 1.11
C PHE A 5 6.36 19.99 0.67
N GLY A 6 5.46 20.98 0.65
CA GLY A 6 5.78 22.37 0.32
C GLY A 6 6.82 22.97 1.26
N ASP A 7 6.60 22.85 2.58
CA ASP A 7 7.49 23.37 3.61
C ASP A 7 8.87 22.72 3.59
N MET A 8 8.92 21.42 3.30
CA MET A 8 10.18 20.65 3.29
C MET A 8 10.95 20.76 1.98
N TYR A 9 10.28 20.95 0.84
CA TYR A 9 10.92 20.83 -0.48
C TYR A 9 12.08 21.80 -0.68
N PHE A 10 11.90 23.07 -0.31
CA PHE A 10 12.97 24.07 -0.46
C PHE A 10 14.19 23.72 0.39
N GLN A 11 13.97 23.32 1.65
CA GLN A 11 15.01 22.92 2.60
C GLN A 11 15.74 21.65 2.13
N PHE A 12 14.97 20.65 1.71
CA PHE A 12 15.50 19.38 1.19
C PHE A 12 16.38 19.60 -0.04
N ARG A 13 15.92 20.43 -0.99
CA ARG A 13 16.62 20.66 -2.26
C ARG A 13 17.85 21.55 -2.12
N ASN A 14 17.76 22.62 -1.35
CA ASN A 14 18.78 23.68 -1.37
C ASN A 14 19.69 23.72 -0.14
N ILE A 15 19.27 23.16 0.99
CA ILE A 15 20.00 23.30 2.26
C ILE A 15 20.56 21.95 2.70
N THR A 16 19.74 20.90 2.72
CA THR A 16 20.10 19.56 3.21
C THR A 16 21.38 18.97 2.58
N PRO A 17 21.69 19.16 1.28
CA PRO A 17 22.92 18.62 0.69
C PRO A 17 24.22 19.18 1.30
N TYR A 18 24.14 20.34 1.95
CA TYR A 18 25.29 21.02 2.58
C TYR A 18 25.29 20.86 4.11
N GLN A 19 24.39 20.05 4.65
CA GLN A 19 24.21 19.84 6.09
C GLN A 19 24.67 18.43 6.52
N PRO A 20 24.91 18.22 7.82
CA PRO A 20 25.17 16.89 8.36
C PRO A 20 24.03 15.88 8.08
N PRO A 21 24.31 14.56 8.06
CA PRO A 21 23.33 13.53 7.71
C PRO A 21 22.03 13.54 8.52
N VAL A 22 22.06 14.05 9.75
CA VAL A 22 20.90 14.18 10.64
C VAL A 22 19.75 14.96 9.98
N PHE A 23 20.03 15.98 9.17
CA PHE A 23 19.00 16.78 8.52
C PHE A 23 18.27 16.01 7.41
N LEU A 24 18.99 15.13 6.72
CA LEU A 24 18.38 14.25 5.73
C LEU A 24 17.51 13.19 6.41
N ILE A 25 18.01 12.59 7.50
CA ILE A 25 17.26 11.62 8.30
C ILE A 25 16.02 12.26 8.92
N GLU A 26 16.14 13.46 9.49
CA GLU A 26 15.02 14.23 10.05
C GLU A 26 13.92 14.44 9.01
N SER A 27 14.29 14.73 7.77
CA SER A 27 13.33 14.93 6.69
C SER A 27 12.46 13.67 6.49
N PHE A 28 13.09 12.50 6.39
CA PHE A 28 12.34 11.26 6.20
C PHE A 28 11.62 10.79 7.47
N ALA A 29 12.17 11.03 8.66
CA ALA A 29 11.48 10.77 9.93
C ALA A 29 10.18 11.58 10.06
N LYS A 30 10.20 12.87 9.67
CA LYS A 30 9.00 13.72 9.63
C LYS A 30 7.96 13.19 8.64
N LEU A 31 8.39 12.74 7.46
CA LEU A 31 7.49 12.13 6.47
C LEU A 31 6.85 10.85 7.03
N ALA A 32 7.66 9.95 7.57
CA ALA A 32 7.24 8.68 8.13
C ALA A 32 6.22 8.88 9.27
N LEU A 33 6.53 9.79 10.20
CA LEU A 33 5.66 10.11 11.33
C LEU A 33 4.32 10.69 10.87
N ARG A 34 4.31 11.56 9.85
CA ARG A 34 3.06 12.13 9.32
C ARG A 34 2.20 11.07 8.64
N LEU A 35 2.81 10.18 7.87
CA LEU A 35 2.09 9.06 7.24
C LEU A 35 1.55 8.09 8.29
N TYR A 36 2.37 7.76 9.30
CA TYR A 36 1.95 6.90 10.41
C TYR A 36 0.79 7.54 11.20
N ASN A 37 0.89 8.80 11.57
CA ASN A 37 -0.18 9.50 12.28
C ASN A 37 -1.46 9.60 11.44
N ALA A 38 -1.34 9.72 10.11
CA ALA A 38 -2.52 9.67 9.26
C ALA A 38 -3.25 8.33 9.41
N THR A 39 -2.55 7.20 9.49
CA THR A 39 -3.20 5.89 9.72
C THR A 39 -3.88 5.81 11.08
N GLN A 40 -3.32 6.44 12.12
CA GLN A 40 -3.92 6.45 13.46
C GLN A 40 -5.22 7.26 13.57
N VAL A 41 -5.44 8.21 12.67
CA VAL A 41 -6.62 9.10 12.69
C VAL A 41 -7.78 8.53 11.84
N LEU A 42 -7.49 7.60 10.92
CA LEU A 42 -8.52 6.93 10.11
C LEU A 42 -9.42 6.04 10.98
N VAL A 43 -10.67 5.88 10.56
CA VAL A 43 -11.59 4.90 11.15
C VAL A 43 -11.02 3.49 10.89
N PRO A 44 -10.99 2.58 11.89
CA PRO A 44 -10.33 1.27 11.73
C PRO A 44 -10.78 0.47 10.52
N ALA A 45 -12.09 0.48 10.20
CA ALA A 45 -12.63 -0.21 9.04
C ALA A 45 -12.13 0.37 7.71
N GLU A 46 -12.07 1.70 7.59
CA GLU A 46 -11.56 2.39 6.40
C GLU A 46 -10.05 2.18 6.23
N LEU A 47 -9.31 2.19 7.34
CA LEU A 47 -7.88 1.89 7.34
C LEU A 47 -7.62 0.47 6.87
N GLU A 48 -8.34 -0.51 7.41
CA GLU A 48 -8.21 -1.92 7.02
C GLU A 48 -8.53 -2.11 5.53
N GLU A 49 -9.59 -1.48 5.03
CA GLU A 49 -9.93 -1.52 3.62
C GLU A 49 -8.82 -0.92 2.74
N MET A 50 -8.32 0.26 3.09
CA MET A 50 -7.22 0.93 2.38
C MET A 50 -5.95 0.08 2.37
N LEU A 51 -5.58 -0.50 3.51
CA LEU A 51 -4.40 -1.35 3.63
C LEU A 51 -4.54 -2.64 2.81
N ASN A 52 -5.70 -3.30 2.87
CA ASN A 52 -5.98 -4.48 2.07
C ASN A 52 -5.97 -4.17 0.57
N TYR A 53 -6.50 -3.02 0.17
CA TYR A 53 -6.44 -2.55 -1.21
C TYR A 53 -4.99 -2.33 -1.67
N SER A 54 -4.17 -1.68 -0.84
CA SER A 54 -2.75 -1.48 -1.14
C SER A 54 -2.01 -2.81 -1.27
N LEU A 55 -2.30 -3.79 -0.41
CA LEU A 55 -1.73 -5.14 -0.46
C LEU A 55 -2.11 -5.86 -1.75
N GLU A 56 -3.39 -5.81 -2.13
CA GLU A 56 -3.91 -6.47 -3.32
C GLU A 56 -3.12 -6.08 -4.57
N TRP A 57 -2.77 -4.81 -4.72
CA TRP A 57 -2.10 -4.28 -5.91
C TRP A 57 -0.57 -4.23 -5.83
N SER A 58 -0.01 -3.97 -4.65
CA SER A 58 1.44 -3.77 -4.47
C SER A 58 2.18 -4.99 -3.93
N GLU A 59 1.46 -5.99 -3.42
CA GLU A 59 2.01 -7.16 -2.72
C GLU A 59 2.81 -6.82 -1.44
N ILE A 60 2.69 -5.57 -0.96
CA ILE A 60 3.30 -5.13 0.29
C ILE A 60 2.31 -5.36 1.42
N ALA A 61 2.71 -6.18 2.40
CA ALA A 61 1.89 -6.47 3.55
C ALA A 61 1.67 -5.22 4.43
N PRO A 62 0.45 -5.00 4.95
CA PRO A 62 0.13 -3.84 5.78
C PRO A 62 1.05 -3.67 6.98
N HIS A 63 1.37 -4.77 7.68
CA HIS A 63 2.26 -4.76 8.83
C HIS A 63 3.68 -4.32 8.45
N THR A 64 4.17 -4.70 7.25
CA THR A 64 5.48 -4.29 6.75
C THR A 64 5.54 -2.78 6.57
N LEU A 65 4.55 -2.20 5.89
CA LEU A 65 4.47 -0.76 5.67
C LEU A 65 4.38 0.01 7.00
N LEU A 66 3.45 -0.38 7.88
CA LEU A 66 3.25 0.29 9.16
C LEU A 66 4.49 0.21 10.06
N ASN A 67 5.18 -0.95 10.07
CA ASN A 67 6.42 -1.12 10.83
C ASN A 67 7.55 -0.25 10.26
N GLN A 68 7.72 -0.21 8.94
CA GLN A 68 8.72 0.66 8.31
C GLN A 68 8.48 2.15 8.62
N LEU A 69 7.22 2.60 8.56
CA LEU A 69 6.86 3.96 8.96
C LEU A 69 7.21 4.23 10.43
N SER A 70 6.87 3.31 11.33
CA SER A 70 7.18 3.44 12.77
C SER A 70 8.69 3.49 13.03
N ILE A 71 9.46 2.57 12.44
CA ILE A 71 10.92 2.49 12.61
C ILE A 71 11.60 3.79 12.14
N VAL A 72 11.21 4.31 10.97
CA VAL A 72 11.79 5.54 10.45
C VAL A 72 11.34 6.75 11.28
N ALA A 73 10.08 6.80 11.72
CA ALA A 73 9.56 7.89 12.56
C ALA A 73 10.26 7.97 13.93
N GLU A 74 10.60 6.83 14.53
CA GLU A 74 11.19 6.72 15.86
C GLU A 74 12.72 6.55 15.82
N THR A 75 13.36 6.90 14.70
CA THR A 75 14.81 6.78 14.55
C THR A 75 15.55 7.60 15.59
N ASN A 76 16.40 6.94 16.40
CA ASN A 76 17.34 7.59 17.30
C ASN A 76 18.66 7.85 16.56
N TYR A 77 18.95 9.11 16.28
CA TYR A 77 20.13 9.48 15.51
C TYR A 77 21.44 9.24 16.29
N ASP A 78 22.36 8.49 15.68
CA ASP A 78 23.75 8.38 16.10
C ASP A 78 24.68 8.82 14.97
N HIS A 79 25.48 9.87 15.21
CA HIS A 79 26.42 10.40 14.22
C HIS A 79 27.49 9.36 13.81
N HIS A 80 27.82 8.41 14.69
CA HIS A 80 28.81 7.36 14.42
C HIS A 80 28.22 6.18 13.65
N ASN A 81 26.89 6.04 13.60
CA ASN A 81 26.17 5.00 12.88
C ASN A 81 25.02 5.59 12.06
N CYS A 82 25.34 6.43 11.07
CA CYS A 82 24.33 7.00 10.18
C CYS A 82 23.79 5.99 9.15
N GLY A 83 24.46 4.85 8.92
CA GLY A 83 24.12 3.92 7.85
C GLY A 83 22.80 3.19 8.07
N GLU A 84 22.54 2.76 9.31
CA GLU A 84 21.33 2.00 9.67
C GLU A 84 20.03 2.81 9.43
N PRO A 85 19.89 4.07 9.90
CA PRO A 85 18.77 4.93 9.52
C PRO A 85 18.53 5.03 8.02
N PHE A 86 19.58 5.14 7.21
CA PHE A 86 19.44 5.23 5.76
C PHE A 86 18.90 3.94 5.13
N ILE A 87 19.27 2.77 5.68
CA ILE A 87 18.73 1.49 5.24
C ILE A 87 17.22 1.43 5.48
N TYR A 88 16.76 1.83 6.68
CA TYR A 88 15.32 1.85 7.00
C TYR A 88 14.56 2.85 6.14
N ILE A 89 15.11 4.05 5.94
CA ILE A 89 14.54 5.06 5.05
C ILE A 89 14.41 4.50 3.63
N GLN A 90 15.45 3.87 3.10
CA GLN A 90 15.44 3.30 1.75
C GLN A 90 14.37 2.20 1.62
N GLN A 91 14.25 1.32 2.62
CA GLN A 91 13.22 0.27 2.63
C GLN A 91 11.81 0.86 2.62
N MET A 92 11.54 1.83 3.48
CA MET A 92 10.27 2.56 3.52
C MET A 92 9.96 3.24 2.19
N LEU A 93 10.92 3.97 1.62
CA LEU A 93 10.74 4.67 0.34
C LEU A 93 10.45 3.71 -0.80
N LYS A 94 11.14 2.56 -0.86
CA LYS A 94 10.90 1.54 -1.88
C LYS A 94 9.50 0.94 -1.78
N SER A 95 9.01 0.72 -0.56
CA SER A 95 7.64 0.27 -0.35
C SER A 95 6.62 1.32 -0.77
N LEU A 96 6.82 2.59 -0.41
CA LEU A 96 5.95 3.70 -0.83
C LEU A 96 5.95 3.88 -2.36
N GLU A 97 7.13 3.83 -3.00
CA GLU A 97 7.27 3.90 -4.45
C GLU A 97 6.49 2.79 -5.13
N THR A 98 6.64 1.54 -4.66
CA THR A 98 5.95 0.38 -5.23
C THR A 98 4.43 0.52 -5.09
N ILE A 99 3.94 0.95 -3.92
CA ILE A 99 2.51 1.18 -3.69
C ILE A 99 1.99 2.28 -4.62
N PHE A 100 2.61 3.45 -4.62
CA PHE A 100 2.13 4.59 -5.40
C PHE A 100 2.24 4.37 -6.91
N ALA A 101 3.30 3.72 -7.38
CA ALA A 101 3.42 3.33 -8.78
C ALA A 101 2.26 2.42 -9.19
N LYS A 102 1.98 1.37 -8.39
CA LYS A 102 0.88 0.45 -8.68
C LYS A 102 -0.49 1.10 -8.63
N LEU A 103 -0.75 1.94 -7.65
CA LEU A 103 -2.02 2.67 -7.57
C LEU A 103 -2.17 3.69 -8.69
N SER A 104 -1.07 4.23 -9.24
CA SER A 104 -1.11 5.16 -10.37
C SER A 104 -1.40 4.50 -11.72
N GLU A 105 -1.21 3.18 -11.83
CA GLU A 105 -1.56 2.39 -13.02
C GLU A 105 -3.07 2.11 -13.13
N LEU A 106 -3.84 2.36 -12.06
CA LEU A 106 -5.27 2.05 -12.01
C LEU A 106 -6.11 3.18 -12.60
N ASP A 107 -7.10 2.81 -13.41
CA ASP A 107 -8.03 3.77 -14.02
C ASP A 107 -8.97 4.38 -12.96
N TYR A 108 -9.31 3.63 -11.92
CA TYR A 108 -10.23 4.05 -10.86
C TYR A 108 -9.79 3.57 -9.47
N ILE A 109 -9.92 4.46 -8.48
CA ILE A 109 -9.80 4.09 -7.07
C ILE A 109 -10.95 3.13 -6.69
N GLY A 110 -10.61 2.00 -6.09
CA GLY A 110 -11.57 0.97 -5.69
C GLY A 110 -11.71 -0.18 -6.70
N GLN A 111 -10.99 -0.13 -7.83
CA GLN A 111 -10.88 -1.27 -8.75
C GLN A 111 -10.23 -2.47 -8.05
N ARG A 112 -10.91 -3.61 -8.01
CA ARG A 112 -10.39 -4.89 -7.49
C ARG A 112 -9.85 -5.74 -8.63
N LYS A 113 -8.86 -6.60 -8.38
CA LYS A 113 -8.39 -7.61 -9.34
C LYS A 113 -9.56 -8.53 -9.67
N GLU A 114 -9.95 -8.59 -10.95
CA GLU A 114 -11.06 -9.44 -11.38
C GLU A 114 -10.74 -10.91 -11.11
N ASN A 115 -11.42 -11.52 -10.14
CA ASN A 115 -11.41 -12.97 -9.96
C ASN A 115 -12.50 -13.58 -10.85
N ILE A 116 -12.31 -13.62 -12.17
CA ILE A 116 -13.21 -14.37 -13.05
C ILE A 116 -12.93 -15.86 -12.84
N ILE A 117 -13.69 -16.47 -11.94
CA ILE A 117 -13.73 -17.92 -11.78
C ILE A 117 -14.69 -18.46 -12.86
N VAL A 118 -14.13 -18.91 -13.98
CA VAL A 118 -14.90 -19.66 -14.98
C VAL A 118 -15.04 -21.09 -14.48
N ASN A 119 -16.14 -21.39 -13.79
CA ASN A 119 -16.55 -22.78 -13.59
C ASN A 119 -17.16 -23.25 -14.91
N GLU A 120 -16.47 -24.13 -15.64
CA GLU A 120 -17.10 -24.92 -16.69
C GLU A 120 -18.17 -25.79 -16.04
N GLN A 121 -19.44 -25.39 -16.15
CA GLN A 121 -20.54 -26.30 -15.92
C GLN A 121 -20.57 -27.29 -17.08
N GLU A 122 -20.16 -28.54 -16.85
CA GLU A 122 -20.49 -29.63 -17.75
C GLU A 122 -22.01 -29.71 -17.85
N VAL A 123 -22.57 -29.26 -18.99
CA VAL A 123 -23.97 -29.44 -19.32
C VAL A 123 -24.17 -30.94 -19.56
N SER A 124 -24.48 -31.70 -18.51
CA SER A 124 -24.90 -33.09 -18.67
C SER A 124 -26.20 -33.07 -19.47
N ASN A 125 -26.12 -33.41 -20.77
CA ASN A 125 -27.28 -33.64 -21.62
C ASN A 125 -28.04 -34.88 -21.10
N ASN A 126 -28.85 -34.71 -20.07
CA ASN A 126 -29.84 -35.70 -19.65
C ASN A 126 -31.00 -35.68 -20.65
N ASN A 127 -30.78 -36.27 -21.81
CA ASN A 127 -31.84 -36.68 -22.74
C ASN A 127 -32.59 -37.88 -22.15
N ASN A 128 -33.40 -37.63 -21.12
CA ASN A 128 -34.43 -38.56 -20.68
C ASN A 128 -35.73 -38.20 -21.44
N PRO A 129 -36.17 -39.00 -22.43
CA PRO A 129 -37.44 -38.76 -23.07
C PRO A 129 -38.57 -38.96 -22.05
N LYS A 130 -39.29 -37.88 -21.73
CA LYS A 130 -40.52 -37.93 -20.93
C LYS A 130 -41.52 -38.86 -21.62
N ARG A 131 -41.86 -39.96 -20.96
CA ARG A 131 -42.97 -40.85 -21.33
C ARG A 131 -44.24 -40.00 -21.51
N GLY A 132 -44.70 -39.89 -22.75
CA GLY A 132 -45.94 -39.21 -23.11
C GLY A 132 -47.15 -39.98 -22.55
N TRP A 133 -48.14 -39.21 -22.13
CA TRP A 133 -49.45 -39.70 -21.69
C TRP A 133 -50.19 -40.30 -22.90
N SER A 134 -50.59 -41.57 -22.82
CA SER A 134 -51.46 -42.22 -23.82
C SER A 134 -52.91 -42.18 -23.33
N VAL A 135 -53.83 -41.72 -24.19
CA VAL A 135 -55.27 -41.49 -23.88
C VAL A 135 -56.13 -42.68 -24.32
N LEU A 136 -55.62 -43.89 -24.15
CA LEU A 136 -56.38 -45.12 -24.38
C LEU A 136 -55.97 -46.15 -23.31
N ASP A 137 -56.54 -45.98 -22.11
CA ASP A 137 -56.96 -47.03 -21.19
C ASP A 137 -58.09 -46.48 -20.31
#